data_AF-R1HLZ0-F1
#
_entry.id   AF-R1HLZ0-F1
#
_cell.length_a   1.000
_cell.length_b   1.000
_cell.length_c   1.000
_cell.angle_alpha   90.00
_cell.angle_beta   90.00
_cell.angle_gamma   90.00
#
_symmetry.space_group_name_H-M   'P 1'
#
loop_
_entity.id
_entity.type
_entity.pdbx_description
1 polymer ?
#
loop_
_entity_poly.entity_id
_entity_poly.type
_entity_poly.pdbx_seq_one_letter_code
_entity_poly.pdbx_strand_id
1 'polypeptide(L)' 'QLVARGARSLTSGGDELDEWQRLFLFTRADTIYGGSDEIERTIIAERVLGLPREARP' A
#
# COMPACT_ATOMS: atom_id res chain seq x y z
N GLN A 1 -4.43 -4.00 -29.21
CA GLN A 1 -3.03 -3.82 -28.76
C GLN A 1 -3.07 -2.99 -27.48
N LEU A 2 -2.43 -3.44 -26.39
CA LEU A 2 -2.34 -2.67 -25.15
C LEU A 2 -1.22 -1.64 -25.30
N VAL A 3 -1.57 -0.35 -25.27
CA VAL A 3 -0.62 0.77 -25.39
C VAL A 3 -0.44 1.40 -24.01
N ALA A 4 0.81 1.48 -23.52
CA ALA A 4 1.10 2.14 -22.25
C ALA A 4 0.86 3.66 -22.35
N ARG A 5 0.00 4.22 -21.50
CA ARG A 5 -0.40 5.65 -21.53
C ARG A 5 0.67 6.62 -21.04
N GLY A 6 1.71 6.13 -20.36
CA GLY A 6 2.84 6.93 -19.86
C GLY A 6 2.45 7.98 -18.82
N ALA A 7 3.20 9.08 -18.76
CA ALA A 7 3.08 10.13 -17.74
C ALA A 7 1.69 10.80 -17.67
N ARG A 8 0.90 10.79 -18.76
CA ARG A 8 -0.47 11.32 -18.75
C ARG A 8 -1.41 10.55 -17.83
N SER A 9 -1.09 9.30 -17.47
CA SER A 9 -1.84 8.57 -16.45
C SER A 9 -1.66 9.14 -15.05
N LEU A 10 -0.65 9.98 -14.81
CA LEU A 10 -0.34 10.55 -13.50
C LEU A 10 -1.00 11.93 -13.26
N THR A 11 -1.71 12.46 -14.25
CA THR A 11 -2.38 13.76 -14.19
C THR A 11 -3.89 13.57 -14.33
N SER A 12 -4.72 14.14 -13.45
CA SER A 12 -6.17 14.15 -13.69
C SER A 12 -6.49 15.16 -14.79
N GLY A 13 -7.22 14.73 -15.81
CA GLY A 13 -7.66 15.58 -16.92
C GLY A 13 -8.95 16.36 -16.62
N GLY A 14 -9.47 16.24 -15.40
CA GLY A 14 -10.74 16.78 -14.90
C GLY A 14 -10.97 16.38 -13.44
N ASP A 15 -12.19 16.56 -12.94
CA ASP A 15 -12.54 16.32 -11.52
C ASP A 15 -12.56 14.83 -11.13
N GLU A 16 -12.68 13.93 -12.10
CA GLU A 16 -12.79 12.49 -11.88
C GLU A 16 -11.58 11.70 -12.40
N LEU A 17 -11.24 10.62 -11.69
CA LEU A 17 -10.20 9.68 -12.11
C LEU A 17 -10.74 8.69 -13.15
N ASP A 18 -9.93 8.41 -14.17
CA ASP A 18 -10.22 7.31 -15.09
C ASP A 18 -10.00 5.93 -14.44
N GLU A 19 -10.48 4.87 -15.08
CA GLU A 19 -10.40 3.49 -14.57
C GLU A 19 -8.96 3.04 -14.27
N TRP A 20 -8.02 3.37 -15.14
CA TRP A 20 -6.62 2.97 -14.99
C TRP A 20 -5.92 3.75 -13.89
N GLN A 21 -6.27 5.03 -13.72
CA GLN A 21 -5.81 5.86 -12.61
C GLN A 21 -6.33 5.35 -11.27
N ARG A 22 -7.62 4.99 -11.22
CA ARG A 22 -8.25 4.43 -10.02
C ARG A 22 -7.63 3.08 -9.65
N LEU A 23 -7.43 2.20 -10.63
CA LEU A 23 -6.76 0.91 -10.40
C LEU A 23 -5.30 1.10 -9.94
N PHE A 24 -4.53 1.98 -10.59
CA PHE A 24 -3.17 2.29 -10.18
C PHE A 24 -3.11 2.76 -8.73
N LEU A 25 -3.92 3.73 -8.34
CA LEU A 25 -3.96 4.23 -6.96
C LEU A 25 -4.45 3.17 -5.96
N PHE A 26 -5.45 2.36 -6.34
CA PHE A 26 -5.95 1.28 -5.49
C PHE A 26 -4.86 0.25 -5.15
N THR A 27 -4.10 -0.22 -6.15
CA THR A 27 -2.99 -1.17 -5.91
C THR A 27 -1.88 -0.63 -5.02
N ARG A 28 -1.65 0.70 -5.03
CA ARG A 28 -0.65 1.35 -4.17
C ARG A 28 -1.18 1.62 -2.77
N ALA A 29 -2.49 1.82 -2.64
CA ALA A 29 -3.14 1.99 -1.36
C ALA A 29 -3.14 0.68 -0.56
N ASP A 30 -3.00 -0.49 -1.19
CA ASP A 30 -3.07 -1.80 -0.52
C ASP A 30 -2.06 -1.93 0.63
N THR A 31 -0.85 -1.40 0.48
CA THR A 31 0.17 -1.38 1.56
C THR A 31 -0.12 -0.32 2.64
N ILE A 32 -0.89 0.72 2.32
CA ILE A 32 -1.29 1.76 3.27
C ILE A 32 -2.54 1.31 4.05
N TYR A 33 -3.47 0.65 3.37
CA TYR A 33 -4.71 0.08 3.92
C TYR A 33 -4.43 -1.19 4.74
N GLY A 34 -3.41 -1.96 4.34
CA GLY A 34 -2.89 -3.08 5.12
C GLY A 34 -2.53 -2.65 6.54
N GLY A 35 -1.89 -1.48 6.70
CA GLY A 35 -1.74 -0.75 7.98
C GLY A 35 -1.15 -1.55 9.16
N SER A 36 -0.70 -2.78 8.90
CA SER A 36 -0.40 -3.80 9.90
C SER A 36 1.06 -4.22 9.87
N ASP A 37 1.89 -3.70 8.96
CA ASP A 37 3.29 -4.12 8.83
C ASP A 37 4.05 -4.04 10.17
N GLU A 38 3.85 -2.98 10.94
CA GLU A 38 4.42 -2.85 12.29
C GLU A 38 3.85 -3.89 13.25
N ILE A 39 2.53 -4.10 13.25
CA ILE A 39 1.83 -5.08 14.10
C ILE A 39 2.31 -6.50 13.78
N GLU A 40 2.36 -6.86 12.50
CA GLU A 40 2.77 -8.17 12.01
C GLU A 40 4.24 -8.45 12.30
N ARG A 41 5.10 -7.45 12.11
CA ARG A 41 6.52 -7.53 12.49
C ARG A 41 6.67 -7.77 13.99
N THR A 42 5.91 -7.07 14.84
CA THR A 42 5.91 -7.31 16.29
C THR A 42 5.36 -8.70 16.64
N ILE A 43 4.30 -9.16 15.98
CA ILE A 43 3.75 -10.51 16.17
C ILE A 43 4.80 -11.57 15.81
N ILE A 44 5.47 -11.44 14.67
CA ILE A 44 6.53 -12.36 14.24
C ILE A 44 7.69 -12.34 15.24
N ALA A 45 8.15 -11.16 15.64
CA ALA A 45 9.22 -11.00 16.62
C ALA A 45 8.89 -11.70 17.95
N GLU A 46 7.74 -11.40 18.55
CA GLU A 46 7.38 -11.91 19.87
C GLU A 46 6.92 -13.39 19.84
N ARG A 47 6.11 -13.77 18.86
CA ARG A 47 5.41 -15.08 18.87
C ARG A 47 6.08 -16.17 18.03
N VAL A 48 6.78 -15.79 16.96
CA VAL A 48 7.46 -16.76 16.09
C VAL A 48 8.94 -16.85 16.47
N LEU A 49 9.61 -15.71 16.65
CA LEU A 49 11.04 -15.64 16.92
C LEU A 49 11.39 -15.61 18.41
N GLY A 50 10.42 -15.44 19.31
CA GLY A 50 10.63 -15.43 20.76
C GLY A 50 11.44 -14.24 21.27
N LEU A 51 11.48 -13.14 20.51
CA LEU A 51 12.17 -11.93 20.92
C LEU A 51 11.45 -11.27 22.10
N PRO A 52 12.18 -10.55 22.98
CA PRO A 52 11.57 -9.78 24.05
C PRO A 52 10.52 -8.80 23.52
N ARG A 53 9.46 -8.60 24.31
CA ARG A 53 8.38 -7.68 23.95
C ARG A 53 8.87 -6.26 23.88
N GLU A 54 8.34 -5.50 22.93
CA GLU A 54 8.68 -4.10 22.77
C GLU A 54 8.20 -3.30 24.00
N ALA A 55 9.02 -2.36 24.49
CA ALA A 55 8.67 -1.52 25.62
C ALA A 55 7.55 -0.55 25.20
N ARG A 56 6.42 -0.59 25.90
CA ARG A 56 5.31 0.35 25.67
C ARG A 56 5.57 1.63 26.46
N PRO A 57 5.35 2.82 25.85
CA PRO A 57 5.44 4.10 26.57
C PRO A 57 4.41 4.20 27.70
#